data_AF-A0A1I1NRW2-F1
#
_entry.id   AF-A0A1I1NRW2-F1
#
_cell.length_a   1.000
_cell.length_b   1.000
_cell.length_c   1.000
_cell.angle_alpha   90.00
_cell.angle_beta   90.00
_cell.angle_gamma   90.00
#
_symmetry.space_group_name_H-M   'P 1'
#
loop_
_entity.id
_entity.type
_entity.pdbx_description
1 polymer ?
#
loop_
_entity_poly.entity_id
_entity_poly.type
_entity_poly.pdbx_seq_one_letter_code
_entity_poly.pdbx_strand_id
1 'polypeptide(L)'
;MCSARRIRVRASSRLARMWQEELTRTGEASALVTGEATLREEFGGLLGKAARNAFETALGSDTRWEWRDSAYRMETDGGRIAYFPESGELEMTLRLTDVVTARGAAVRTVRGTVDVETTAESSARYFEDGWADLTRESARREAECKAQAEADRDARRQLGRRLEEERRSGRRRLAAEAEQLAAEAARDAERRLAGPCRRRHQELSREAARRLADGRTGFLRPVHEVLAAAYRDTVVGYARANGAEGLTVAEDDGVISVRFEMEV
;
A
#
# COMPACT_ATOMS: atom_id res chain seq x y z
N MET A 1 86.48 -14.81 -31.01
CA MET A 1 85.45 -14.43 -30.02
C MET A 1 84.18 -14.10 -30.79
N CYS A 2 83.11 -14.87 -30.60
CA CYS A 2 81.82 -14.61 -31.24
C CYS A 2 81.13 -13.42 -30.56
N SER A 3 80.64 -12.45 -31.34
CA SER A 3 79.85 -11.33 -30.82
C SER A 3 78.42 -11.79 -30.53
N ALA A 4 77.87 -11.42 -29.37
CA ALA A 4 76.48 -11.70 -29.04
C ALA A 4 75.52 -11.05 -30.04
N ARG A 5 74.61 -11.84 -30.63
CA ARG A 5 73.53 -11.37 -31.51
C ARG A 5 72.23 -11.23 -30.74
N ARG A 6 71.25 -10.50 -31.28
CA ARG A 6 69.93 -10.27 -30.64
C ARG A 6 68.80 -10.72 -31.55
N ILE A 7 67.75 -11.27 -30.96
CA ILE A 7 66.45 -11.49 -31.61
C ILE A 7 65.45 -10.61 -30.88
N ARG A 8 64.60 -9.91 -31.63
CA ARG A 8 63.46 -9.14 -31.09
C ARG A 8 62.18 -9.80 -31.57
N VAL A 9 61.24 -10.02 -30.65
CA VAL A 9 59.93 -10.60 -30.93
C VAL A 9 58.87 -9.64 -30.41
N ARG A 10 57.84 -9.41 -31.21
CA ARG A 10 56.63 -8.68 -30.82
C ARG A 10 55.50 -9.69 -30.63
N ALA A 11 54.77 -9.57 -29.53
CA ALA A 11 53.56 -10.34 -29.27
C ALA A 11 52.36 -9.39 -29.07
N SER A 12 51.16 -9.87 -29.32
CA SER A 12 49.90 -9.15 -29.13
C SER A 12 48.95 -9.99 -28.28
N SER A 13 48.21 -9.35 -27.38
CA SER A 13 47.18 -9.99 -26.56
C SER A 13 45.88 -9.21 -26.65
N ARG A 14 44.78 -9.91 -26.91
CA ARG A 14 43.42 -9.36 -27.00
C ARG A 14 42.51 -10.04 -25.99
N LEU A 15 41.82 -9.23 -25.17
CA LEU A 15 40.87 -9.70 -24.16
C LEU A 15 39.56 -8.94 -24.28
N ALA A 16 38.44 -9.66 -24.16
CA ALA A 16 37.10 -9.08 -24.10
C ALA A 16 36.37 -9.56 -22.84
N ARG A 17 35.63 -8.65 -22.19
CA ARG A 17 34.80 -8.99 -21.03
C ARG A 17 33.48 -8.23 -21.03
N MET A 18 32.39 -8.97 -20.84
CA MET A 18 31.06 -8.42 -20.64
C MET A 18 30.84 -8.04 -19.17
N TRP A 19 29.97 -7.05 -18.95
CA TRP A 19 29.53 -6.64 -17.61
C TRP A 19 28.07 -6.21 -17.58
N GLN A 20 27.48 -6.27 -16.39
CA GLN A 20 26.12 -5.86 -16.09
C GLN A 20 26.08 -5.16 -14.73
N GLU A 21 25.30 -4.08 -14.65
CA GLU A 21 24.91 -3.40 -13.41
C GLU A 21 23.38 -3.30 -13.39
N GLU A 22 22.78 -3.42 -12.21
CA GLU A 22 21.34 -3.39 -12.02
C GLU A 22 20.99 -2.41 -10.88
N LEU A 23 19.92 -1.64 -11.08
CA LEU A 23 19.29 -0.85 -10.04
C LEU A 23 17.84 -1.30 -9.89
N THR A 24 17.46 -1.60 -8.66
CA THR A 24 16.10 -1.98 -8.30
C THR A 24 15.53 -0.96 -7.31
N ARG A 25 14.30 -0.52 -7.58
CA ARG A 25 13.52 0.32 -6.67
C ARG A 25 12.19 -0.35 -6.35
N THR A 26 11.74 -0.15 -5.12
CA THR A 26 10.47 -0.62 -4.62
C THR A 26 9.62 0.56 -4.19
N GLY A 27 8.33 0.52 -4.46
CA GLY A 27 7.34 1.48 -4.00
C GLY A 27 6.26 0.79 -3.18
N GLU A 28 5.62 1.54 -2.28
CA GLU A 28 4.48 1.07 -1.50
C GLU A 28 3.33 2.05 -1.68
N ALA A 29 2.12 1.52 -1.85
CA ALA A 29 0.89 2.28 -1.95
C ALA A 29 -0.11 1.72 -0.94
N SER A 30 -0.85 2.61 -0.29
CA SER A 30 -1.90 2.25 0.67
C SER A 30 -3.19 3.02 0.36
N ALA A 31 -4.33 2.40 0.65
CA ALA A 31 -5.63 3.04 0.53
C ALA A 31 -6.56 2.59 1.66
N LEU A 32 -7.30 3.56 2.21
CA LEU A 32 -8.43 3.29 3.09
C LEU A 32 -9.59 2.81 2.24
N VAL A 33 -10.05 1.59 2.50
CA VAL A 33 -11.20 0.97 1.84
C VAL A 33 -12.35 0.95 2.81
N THR A 34 -13.50 1.41 2.34
CA THR A 34 -14.74 1.45 3.12
C THR A 34 -15.75 0.51 2.50
N GLY A 35 -16.40 -0.34 3.29
CA GLY A 35 -17.58 -1.09 2.88
C GLY A 35 -18.78 -0.67 3.72
N GLU A 36 -19.92 -0.50 3.06
CA GLU A 36 -21.15 0.00 3.69
C GLU A 36 -22.31 -0.93 3.36
N ALA A 37 -23.23 -1.04 4.30
CA ALA A 37 -24.52 -1.66 4.09
C ALA A 37 -25.61 -0.81 4.72
N THR A 38 -26.74 -0.74 4.02
CA THR A 38 -27.91 0.03 4.44
C THR A 38 -29.11 -0.90 4.55
N LEU A 39 -29.83 -0.79 5.65
CA LEU A 39 -31.08 -1.50 5.92
C LEU A 39 -32.17 -0.44 6.13
N ARG A 40 -33.28 -0.57 5.40
CA ARG A 40 -34.43 0.31 5.50
C ARG A 40 -35.62 -0.48 5.99
N GLU A 41 -36.31 0.02 6.99
CA GLU A 41 -37.44 -0.65 7.64
C GLU A 41 -38.58 0.32 7.90
N GLU A 42 -39.80 -0.18 7.73
CA GLU A 42 -41.00 0.54 8.14
C GLU A 42 -41.08 0.56 9.68
N PHE A 43 -41.11 1.76 10.26
CA PHE A 43 -41.18 1.95 11.71
C PHE A 43 -42.46 2.70 12.11
N GLY A 44 -42.75 3.78 11.40
CA GLY A 44 -43.90 4.64 11.64
C GLY A 44 -45.24 3.98 11.35
N GLY A 45 -45.29 2.92 10.52
CA GLY A 45 -46.49 2.10 10.31
C GLY A 45 -46.82 1.19 11.50
N LEU A 46 -45.82 0.88 12.35
CA LEU A 46 -46.01 0.11 13.58
C LEU A 46 -46.54 0.96 14.74
N LEU A 47 -46.47 2.30 14.61
CA LEU A 47 -46.93 3.26 15.61
C LEU A 47 -48.29 3.84 15.21
N GLY A 48 -49.22 3.91 16.17
CA GLY A 48 -50.43 4.71 15.98
C GLY A 48 -50.10 6.20 15.80
N LYS A 49 -50.96 6.95 15.10
CA LYS A 49 -50.74 8.38 14.76
C LYS A 49 -50.31 9.24 15.95
N ALA A 50 -50.93 9.04 17.12
CA ALA A 50 -50.57 9.78 18.33
C ALA A 50 -49.15 9.44 18.82
N ALA A 51 -48.78 8.16 18.86
CA ALA A 51 -47.46 7.71 19.27
C ALA A 51 -46.37 8.18 18.28
N ARG A 52 -46.67 8.18 16.98
CA ARG A 52 -45.77 8.70 15.95
C ARG A 52 -45.50 10.20 16.12
N ASN A 53 -46.54 11.00 16.32
CA ASN A 53 -46.38 12.45 16.55
C ASN A 53 -45.54 12.74 17.81
N ALA A 54 -45.76 11.98 18.89
CA ALA A 54 -44.97 12.11 20.11
C ALA A 54 -43.50 11.75 19.88
N PHE A 55 -43.24 10.65 19.16
CA PHE A 55 -41.88 10.24 18.77
C PHE A 55 -41.18 11.30 17.92
N GLU A 56 -41.85 11.84 16.89
CA GLU A 56 -41.31 12.89 16.03
C GLU A 56 -41.01 14.19 16.80
N THR A 57 -41.84 14.53 17.79
CA THR A 57 -41.59 15.68 18.69
C THR A 57 -40.38 15.43 19.59
N ALA A 58 -40.24 14.21 20.11
CA ALA A 58 -39.11 13.82 20.94
C ALA A 58 -37.79 13.79 20.17
N LEU A 59 -37.79 13.32 18.91
CA LEU A 59 -36.64 13.41 18.01
C LEU A 59 -36.17 14.86 17.81
N GLY A 60 -37.10 15.80 17.62
CA GLY A 60 -36.76 17.21 17.48
C GLY A 60 -36.22 17.88 18.76
N SER A 61 -36.41 17.23 19.91
CA SER A 61 -35.93 17.71 21.21
C SER A 61 -34.63 17.03 21.67
N ASP A 62 -34.27 15.87 21.11
CA ASP A 62 -33.06 15.12 21.44
C ASP A 62 -31.85 15.68 20.67
N THR A 63 -30.85 16.19 21.38
CA THR A 63 -29.64 16.80 20.81
C THR A 63 -28.74 15.83 20.06
N ARG A 64 -28.93 14.51 20.20
CA ARG A 64 -28.20 13.50 19.42
C ARG A 64 -28.71 13.41 17.98
N TRP A 65 -29.92 13.89 17.73
CA TRP A 65 -30.56 13.86 16.42
C TRP A 65 -30.47 15.22 15.75
N GLU A 66 -30.06 15.22 14.50
CA GLU A 66 -29.98 16.41 13.66
C GLU A 66 -31.04 16.35 12.57
N TRP A 67 -31.78 17.44 12.40
CA TRP A 67 -32.70 17.58 11.27
C TRP A 67 -31.92 17.97 10.01
N ARG A 68 -31.89 17.09 9.00
CA ARG A 68 -31.19 17.32 7.74
C ARG A 68 -31.80 16.54 6.58
N ASP A 69 -31.92 17.19 5.42
CA ASP A 69 -32.45 16.60 4.18
C ASP A 69 -33.82 15.90 4.39
N SER A 70 -34.72 16.54 5.13
CA SER A 70 -36.06 16.01 5.47
C SER A 70 -36.06 14.72 6.30
N ALA A 71 -34.99 14.47 7.05
CA ALA A 71 -34.88 13.33 7.97
C ALA A 71 -34.23 13.75 9.30
N TYR A 72 -34.56 13.06 10.37
CA TYR A 72 -33.78 13.11 11.61
C TYR A 72 -32.62 12.13 11.48
N ARG A 73 -31.39 12.58 11.70
CA ARG A 73 -30.18 11.76 11.57
C ARG A 73 -29.38 11.72 12.85
N MET A 74 -28.79 10.57 13.16
CA MET A 74 -27.89 10.38 14.27
C MET A 74 -26.70 9.54 13.83
N GLU A 75 -25.49 10.04 14.04
CA GLU A 75 -24.26 9.28 13.82
C GLU A 75 -24.05 8.30 14.98
N THR A 76 -23.56 7.10 14.65
CA THR A 76 -23.26 6.05 15.63
C THR A 76 -21.83 5.56 15.49
N ASP A 77 -21.33 4.83 16.49
CA ASP A 77 -20.03 4.17 16.41
C ASP A 77 -20.02 3.14 15.28
N GLY A 78 -19.50 3.56 14.13
CA GLY A 78 -19.42 2.74 12.92
C GLY A 78 -20.58 2.91 11.95
N GLY A 79 -21.47 3.90 12.10
CA GLY A 79 -22.61 4.03 11.21
C GLY A 79 -23.45 5.29 11.39
N ARG A 80 -24.66 5.25 10.85
CA ARG A 80 -25.68 6.28 11.05
C ARG A 80 -27.07 5.69 11.06
N ILE A 81 -28.01 6.40 11.68
CA ILE A 81 -29.44 6.10 11.66
C ILE A 81 -30.16 7.33 11.16
N ALA A 82 -31.12 7.15 10.27
CA ALA A 82 -31.98 8.21 9.76
C ALA A 82 -33.45 7.80 9.88
N TYR A 83 -34.29 8.70 10.38
CA TYR A 83 -35.74 8.55 10.37
C TYR A 83 -36.35 9.54 9.39
N PHE A 84 -37.21 9.05 8.51
CA PHE A 84 -37.92 9.85 7.50
C PHE A 84 -39.37 10.07 7.93
N PRO A 85 -39.76 11.26 8.42
CA PRO A 85 -41.12 11.50 8.90
C PRO A 85 -42.20 11.44 7.81
N GLU A 86 -41.84 11.56 6.53
CA GLU A 86 -42.81 11.45 5.44
C GLU A 86 -43.27 10.00 5.26
N SER A 87 -42.33 9.06 5.10
CA SER A 87 -42.65 7.64 4.91
C SER A 87 -42.80 6.87 6.23
N GLY A 88 -42.27 7.39 7.33
CA GLY A 88 -42.16 6.67 8.60
C GLY A 88 -41.10 5.57 8.58
N GLU A 89 -40.12 5.65 7.69
CA GLU A 89 -39.08 4.61 7.59
C GLU A 89 -37.85 4.98 8.41
N LEU A 90 -37.20 3.97 8.97
CA LEU A 90 -35.86 4.03 9.52
C LEU A 90 -34.87 3.49 8.48
N GLU A 91 -33.78 4.22 8.26
CA GLU A 91 -32.62 3.79 7.50
C GLU A 91 -31.44 3.67 8.46
N MET A 92 -30.86 2.47 8.56
CA MET A 92 -29.66 2.21 9.33
C MET A 92 -28.53 1.90 8.36
N THR A 93 -27.40 2.58 8.51
CA THR A 93 -26.20 2.32 7.71
C THR A 93 -25.06 1.91 8.63
N LEU A 94 -24.44 0.76 8.35
CA LEU A 94 -23.20 0.33 8.99
C LEU A 94 -22.03 0.48 8.02
N ARG A 95 -20.95 1.09 8.50
CA ARG A 95 -19.73 1.38 7.76
C ARG A 95 -18.55 0.67 8.42
N LEU A 96 -17.88 -0.19 7.65
CA LEU A 96 -16.62 -0.82 8.04
C LEU A 96 -15.49 -0.25 7.19
N THR A 97 -14.33 -0.06 7.81
CA THR A 97 -13.15 0.48 7.13
C THR A 97 -11.94 -0.41 7.36
N ASP A 98 -11.04 -0.45 6.39
CA ASP A 98 -9.78 -1.18 6.48
C ASP A 98 -8.71 -0.53 5.59
N VAL A 99 -7.43 -0.72 5.92
CA VAL A 99 -6.31 -0.22 5.12
C VAL A 99 -5.71 -1.36 4.31
N VAL A 100 -5.68 -1.19 3.00
CA VAL A 100 -5.05 -2.15 2.09
C VAL A 100 -3.75 -1.56 1.59
N THR A 101 -2.69 -2.37 1.60
CA THR A 101 -1.35 -1.99 1.12
C THR A 101 -0.90 -2.89 -0.02
N ALA A 102 -0.18 -2.33 -1.00
CA ALA A 102 0.44 -3.07 -2.08
C ALA A 102 1.86 -2.55 -2.34
N ARG A 103 2.75 -3.45 -2.79
CA ARG A 103 4.12 -3.13 -3.17
C ARG A 103 4.33 -3.31 -4.66
N GLY A 104 5.04 -2.36 -5.27
CA GLY A 104 5.48 -2.39 -6.65
C GLY A 104 7.00 -2.39 -6.73
N ALA A 105 7.53 -2.82 -7.87
CA ALA A 105 8.97 -2.83 -8.11
C ALA A 105 9.28 -2.44 -9.55
N ALA A 106 10.40 -1.77 -9.74
CA ALA A 106 10.93 -1.44 -11.04
C ALA A 106 12.44 -1.67 -11.08
N VAL A 107 12.91 -2.21 -12.20
CA VAL A 107 14.30 -2.65 -12.39
C VAL A 107 14.85 -2.02 -13.68
N ARG A 108 16.08 -1.52 -13.60
CA ARG A 108 16.86 -1.06 -14.75
C ARG A 108 18.21 -1.75 -14.76
N THR A 109 18.62 -2.15 -15.96
CA THR A 109 19.86 -2.89 -16.17
C THR A 109 20.67 -2.19 -17.24
N VAL A 110 21.94 -1.91 -16.94
CA VAL A 110 22.92 -1.41 -17.91
C VAL A 110 23.95 -2.50 -18.16
N ARG A 111 24.25 -2.75 -19.43
CA ARG A 111 25.20 -3.77 -19.88
C ARG A 111 26.24 -3.14 -20.79
N GLY A 112 27.42 -3.76 -20.86
CA GLY A 112 28.46 -3.34 -21.79
C GLY A 112 29.52 -4.42 -21.99
N THR A 113 30.41 -4.17 -22.95
CA THR A 113 31.55 -5.04 -23.26
C THR A 113 32.79 -4.17 -23.35
N VAL A 114 33.87 -4.59 -22.70
CA VAL A 114 35.19 -3.96 -22.81
C VAL A 114 36.09 -4.87 -23.63
N ASP A 115 36.65 -4.34 -24.70
CA ASP A 115 37.68 -4.97 -25.53
C ASP A 115 39.01 -4.20 -25.35
N VAL A 116 40.08 -4.96 -25.20
CA VAL A 116 41.45 -4.45 -25.03
C VAL A 116 42.37 -5.28 -25.89
N GLU A 117 43.20 -4.57 -26.66
CA GLU A 117 44.32 -5.14 -27.40
C GLU A 117 45.61 -4.43 -26.95
N THR A 118 46.64 -5.21 -26.65
CA THR A 118 47.96 -4.69 -26.26
C THR A 118 49.05 -5.43 -27.00
N THR A 119 50.17 -4.75 -27.20
CA THR A 119 51.36 -5.33 -27.82
C THR A 119 52.56 -5.09 -26.93
N ALA A 120 53.48 -6.04 -26.89
CA ALA A 120 54.74 -5.93 -26.17
C ALA A 120 55.89 -6.52 -27.00
N GLU A 121 57.08 -6.00 -26.79
CA GLU A 121 58.29 -6.44 -27.48
C GLU A 121 59.33 -6.88 -26.46
N SER A 122 59.96 -8.02 -26.71
CA SER A 122 61.09 -8.49 -25.91
C SER A 122 62.25 -8.88 -26.81
N SER A 123 63.45 -8.81 -26.26
CA SER A 123 64.65 -9.25 -26.96
C SER A 123 65.52 -10.14 -26.09
N ALA A 124 66.14 -11.12 -26.71
CA ALA A 124 67.07 -12.04 -26.07
C ALA A 124 68.36 -12.15 -26.90
N ARG A 125 69.44 -12.55 -26.24
CA ARG A 125 70.78 -12.65 -26.84
C ARG A 125 71.11 -14.10 -27.16
N TYR A 126 71.84 -14.33 -28.25
CA TYR A 126 72.37 -15.65 -28.60
C TYR A 126 73.79 -15.54 -29.17
N PHE A 127 74.53 -16.65 -29.15
CA PHE A 127 75.81 -16.80 -29.82
C PHE A 127 75.69 -17.85 -30.95
N GLU A 128 76.42 -17.67 -32.06
CA GLU A 128 76.37 -18.60 -33.19
C GLU A 128 76.95 -19.98 -32.85
N ASP A 129 77.91 -20.03 -31.94
CA ASP A 129 78.56 -21.25 -31.46
C ASP A 129 77.78 -21.94 -30.32
N GLY A 130 76.62 -21.41 -29.92
CA GLY A 130 75.81 -21.99 -28.85
C GLY A 130 76.44 -21.88 -27.45
N TRP A 131 77.37 -20.94 -27.25
CA TRP A 131 78.04 -20.75 -25.97
C TRP A 131 77.05 -20.59 -24.80
N ALA A 132 77.26 -21.34 -23.72
CA ALA A 132 76.42 -21.38 -22.52
C ALA A 132 74.92 -21.67 -22.78
N ASP A 133 74.62 -22.54 -23.74
CA ASP A 133 73.25 -22.92 -24.17
C ASP A 133 72.41 -21.75 -24.74
N LEU A 134 73.06 -20.62 -25.05
CA LEU A 134 72.43 -19.44 -25.64
C LEU A 134 72.36 -19.57 -27.17
N THR A 135 71.55 -20.50 -27.63
CA THR A 135 71.25 -20.72 -29.04
C THR A 135 70.23 -19.72 -29.59
N ARG A 136 70.18 -19.59 -30.91
CA ARG A 136 69.15 -18.77 -31.59
C ARG A 136 67.73 -19.20 -31.21
N GLU A 137 67.52 -20.50 -31.01
CA GLU A 137 66.23 -21.09 -30.67
C GLU A 137 65.82 -20.80 -29.22
N SER A 138 66.76 -20.95 -28.26
CA SER A 138 66.48 -20.62 -26.85
C SER A 138 66.20 -19.13 -26.68
N ALA A 139 66.99 -18.26 -27.32
CA ALA A 139 66.76 -16.82 -27.33
C ALA A 139 65.41 -16.44 -27.95
N ARG A 140 65.00 -17.10 -29.04
CA ARG A 140 63.69 -16.85 -29.65
C ARG A 140 62.54 -17.23 -28.71
N ARG A 141 62.59 -18.44 -28.12
CA ARG A 141 61.57 -18.90 -27.15
C ARG A 141 61.50 -17.99 -25.92
N GLU A 142 62.65 -17.57 -25.40
CA GLU A 142 62.72 -16.63 -24.28
C GLU A 142 62.08 -15.29 -24.63
N ALA A 143 62.42 -14.72 -25.79
CA ALA A 143 61.84 -13.46 -26.26
C ALA A 143 60.33 -13.59 -26.54
N GLU A 144 59.86 -14.70 -27.12
CA GLU A 144 58.44 -14.99 -27.33
C GLU A 144 57.68 -15.10 -26.00
N CYS A 145 58.19 -15.89 -25.05
CA CYS A 145 57.56 -16.07 -23.74
C CYS A 145 57.49 -14.76 -22.96
N LYS A 146 58.57 -13.97 -22.95
CA LYS A 146 58.60 -12.67 -22.27
C LYS A 146 57.67 -11.65 -22.95
N ALA A 147 57.70 -11.55 -24.28
CA ALA A 147 56.82 -10.63 -25.01
C ALA A 147 55.34 -10.99 -24.81
N GLN A 148 54.98 -12.27 -24.85
CA GLN A 148 53.60 -12.72 -24.61
C GLN A 148 53.17 -12.47 -23.17
N ALA A 149 53.99 -12.82 -22.18
CA ALA A 149 53.67 -12.61 -20.77
C ALA A 149 53.50 -11.12 -20.42
N GLU A 150 54.27 -10.24 -21.06
CA GLU A 150 54.13 -8.79 -20.93
C GLU A 150 52.85 -8.27 -21.60
N ALA A 151 52.58 -8.69 -22.85
CA ALA A 151 51.34 -8.35 -23.55
C ALA A 151 50.10 -8.82 -22.75
N ASP A 152 50.09 -10.05 -22.22
CA ASP A 152 48.98 -10.56 -21.42
C ASP A 152 48.81 -9.78 -20.10
N ARG A 153 49.91 -9.41 -19.45
CA ARG A 153 49.89 -8.60 -18.23
C ARG A 153 49.32 -7.21 -18.50
N ASP A 154 49.71 -6.59 -19.60
CA ASP A 154 49.20 -5.28 -20.02
C ASP A 154 47.74 -5.34 -20.43
N ALA A 155 47.33 -6.34 -21.22
CA ALA A 155 45.94 -6.57 -21.57
C ALA A 155 45.07 -6.71 -20.31
N ARG A 156 45.49 -7.51 -19.32
CA ARG A 156 44.75 -7.68 -18.05
C ARG A 156 44.67 -6.39 -17.24
N ARG A 157 45.77 -5.63 -17.14
CA ARG A 157 45.81 -4.35 -16.42
C ARG A 157 44.89 -3.31 -17.07
N GLN A 158 44.96 -3.16 -18.39
CA GLN A 158 44.12 -2.25 -19.14
C GLN A 158 42.63 -2.66 -19.12
N LEU A 159 42.34 -3.96 -19.26
CA LEU A 159 40.99 -4.49 -19.15
C LEU A 159 40.39 -4.17 -17.77
N GLY A 160 41.13 -4.37 -16.69
CA GLY A 160 40.68 -4.06 -15.34
C GLY A 160 40.32 -2.58 -15.15
N ARG A 161 41.17 -1.67 -15.67
CA ARG A 161 40.92 -0.22 -15.59
C ARG A 161 39.69 0.20 -16.40
N ARG A 162 39.62 -0.18 -17.67
CA ARG A 162 38.49 0.15 -18.54
C ARG A 162 37.17 -0.44 -18.04
N LEU A 163 37.20 -1.66 -17.51
CA LEU A 163 36.03 -2.31 -16.92
C LEU A 163 35.50 -1.51 -15.73
N GLU A 164 36.37 -1.06 -14.84
CA GLU A 164 35.98 -0.26 -13.67
C GLU A 164 35.43 1.12 -14.08
N GLU A 165 36.04 1.77 -15.06
CA GLU A 165 35.56 3.04 -15.64
C GLU A 165 34.17 2.90 -16.27
N GLU A 166 33.97 1.87 -17.10
CA GLU A 166 32.69 1.56 -17.74
C GLU A 166 31.60 1.23 -16.71
N ARG A 167 31.91 0.41 -15.70
CA ARG A 167 30.97 0.09 -14.61
C ARG A 167 30.61 1.33 -13.80
N ARG A 168 31.58 2.21 -13.50
CA ARG A 168 31.32 3.48 -12.81
C ARG A 168 30.43 4.40 -13.63
N SER A 169 30.65 4.50 -14.93
CA SER A 169 29.77 5.21 -15.85
C SER A 169 28.37 4.59 -15.90
N GLY A 170 28.27 3.26 -15.95
CA GLY A 170 27.01 2.51 -15.85
C GLY A 170 26.24 2.84 -14.57
N ARG A 171 26.90 2.85 -13.41
CA ARG A 171 26.29 3.22 -12.13
C ARG A 171 25.83 4.67 -12.10
N ARG A 172 26.59 5.61 -12.69
CA ARG A 172 26.16 7.02 -12.80
C ARG A 172 24.91 7.17 -13.66
N ARG A 173 24.80 6.44 -14.77
CA ARG A 173 23.59 6.40 -15.61
C ARG A 173 22.38 5.87 -14.82
N LEU A 174 22.54 4.74 -14.14
CA LEU A 174 21.49 4.19 -13.26
C LEU A 174 21.10 5.17 -12.14
N ALA A 175 22.06 5.87 -11.55
CA ALA A 175 21.80 6.86 -10.51
C ALA A 175 21.02 8.07 -11.05
N ALA A 176 21.30 8.53 -12.27
CA ALA A 176 20.54 9.61 -12.91
C ALA A 176 19.08 9.21 -13.19
N GLU A 177 18.80 7.93 -13.41
CA GLU A 177 17.44 7.39 -13.61
C GLU A 177 16.76 6.97 -12.31
N ALA A 178 17.41 7.13 -11.15
CA ALA A 178 16.93 6.55 -9.90
C ALA A 178 15.56 7.10 -9.46
N GLU A 179 15.30 8.39 -9.69
CA GLU A 179 14.02 9.03 -9.37
C GLU A 179 12.90 8.55 -10.30
N GLN A 180 13.17 8.45 -11.60
CA GLN A 180 12.23 7.90 -12.56
C GLN A 180 11.89 6.44 -12.21
N LEU A 181 12.89 5.65 -11.84
CA LEU A 181 12.69 4.26 -11.45
C LEU A 181 11.87 4.13 -10.16
N ALA A 182 12.07 5.04 -9.20
CA ALA A 182 11.23 5.11 -8.00
C ALA A 182 9.78 5.46 -8.33
N ALA A 183 9.55 6.42 -9.23
CA ALA A 183 8.20 6.78 -9.69
C ALA A 183 7.52 5.61 -10.44
N GLU A 184 8.26 4.86 -11.25
CA GLU A 184 7.75 3.64 -11.90
C GLU A 184 7.33 2.57 -10.88
N ALA A 185 8.14 2.36 -9.84
CA ALA A 185 7.84 1.41 -8.76
C ALA A 185 6.60 1.84 -7.95
N ALA A 186 6.43 3.14 -7.70
CA ALA A 186 5.24 3.70 -7.04
C ALA A 186 3.98 3.49 -7.89
N ARG A 187 4.02 3.81 -9.19
CA ARG A 187 2.90 3.55 -10.11
C ARG A 187 2.57 2.06 -10.21
N ASP A 188 3.58 1.19 -10.13
CA ASP A 188 3.35 -0.25 -10.07
C ASP A 188 2.63 -0.68 -8.80
N ALA A 189 2.99 -0.10 -7.65
CA ALA A 189 2.30 -0.33 -6.38
C ALA A 189 0.82 0.10 -6.46
N GLU A 190 0.54 1.28 -7.01
CA GLU A 190 -0.83 1.79 -7.22
C GLU A 190 -1.66 0.88 -8.14
N ARG A 191 -1.10 0.45 -9.27
CA ARG A 191 -1.79 -0.50 -10.18
C ARG A 191 -2.13 -1.81 -9.48
N ARG A 192 -1.19 -2.33 -8.67
CA ARG A 192 -1.39 -3.56 -7.89
C ARG A 192 -2.40 -3.40 -6.77
N LEU A 193 -2.62 -2.18 -6.28
CA LEU A 193 -3.55 -1.88 -5.18
C LEU A 193 -5.04 -2.01 -5.61
N ALA A 194 -5.36 -1.69 -6.86
CA ALA A 194 -6.74 -1.62 -7.35
C ALA A 194 -7.52 -2.95 -7.27
N GLY A 195 -6.85 -4.09 -7.47
CA GLY A 195 -7.47 -5.42 -7.34
C GLY A 195 -7.84 -5.76 -5.89
N PRO A 196 -6.86 -5.76 -4.97
CA PRO A 196 -7.08 -5.92 -3.53
C PRO A 196 -8.13 -4.97 -2.95
N CYS A 197 -8.10 -3.67 -3.27
CA CYS A 197 -9.09 -2.73 -2.75
C CYS A 197 -10.53 -3.08 -3.16
N ARG A 198 -10.76 -3.48 -4.42
CA ARG A 198 -12.09 -3.89 -4.88
C ARG A 198 -12.60 -5.14 -4.16
N ARG A 199 -11.74 -6.15 -3.99
CA ARG A 199 -12.10 -7.36 -3.23
C ARG A 199 -12.42 -7.00 -1.78
N ARG A 200 -11.57 -6.18 -1.15
CA ARG A 200 -11.76 -5.78 0.24
C ARG A 200 -13.03 -4.96 0.45
N HIS A 201 -13.35 -4.05 -0.47
CA HIS A 201 -14.61 -3.32 -0.46
C HIS A 201 -15.81 -4.27 -0.47
N GLN A 202 -15.82 -5.27 -1.36
CA GLN A 202 -16.91 -6.25 -1.43
C GLN A 202 -17.02 -7.11 -0.16
N GLU A 203 -15.89 -7.51 0.42
CA GLU A 203 -15.86 -8.24 1.68
C GLU A 203 -16.43 -7.39 2.82
N LEU A 204 -15.95 -6.15 2.97
CA LEU A 204 -16.42 -5.23 4.01
C LEU A 204 -17.90 -4.90 3.85
N SER A 205 -18.41 -4.69 2.63
CA SER A 205 -19.84 -4.41 2.41
C SER A 205 -20.71 -5.63 2.74
N ARG A 206 -20.27 -6.85 2.42
CA ARG A 206 -20.97 -8.09 2.81
C ARG A 206 -20.94 -8.29 4.32
N GLU A 207 -19.80 -8.02 4.94
CA GLU A 207 -19.66 -8.11 6.39
C GLU A 207 -20.51 -7.06 7.11
N ALA A 208 -20.54 -5.82 6.60
CA ALA A 208 -21.42 -4.77 7.10
C ALA A 208 -22.90 -5.21 6.99
N ALA A 209 -23.31 -5.80 5.87
CA ALA A 209 -24.68 -6.27 5.70
C ALA A 209 -25.05 -7.37 6.71
N ARG A 210 -24.14 -8.33 6.95
CA ARG A 210 -24.34 -9.39 7.95
C ARG A 210 -24.43 -8.81 9.36
N ARG A 211 -23.47 -7.97 9.75
CA ARG A 211 -23.45 -7.33 11.07
C ARG A 211 -24.66 -6.44 11.31
N LEU A 212 -25.15 -5.77 10.27
CA LEU A 212 -26.36 -4.95 10.36
C LEU A 212 -27.62 -5.80 10.53
N ALA A 213 -27.70 -6.94 9.85
CA ALA A 213 -28.80 -7.90 10.02
C ALA A 213 -28.80 -8.54 11.43
N ASP A 214 -27.63 -8.96 11.92
CA ASP A 214 -27.48 -9.63 13.21
C ASP A 214 -27.54 -8.65 14.40
N GLY A 215 -26.98 -7.46 14.22
CA GLY A 215 -26.83 -6.41 15.24
C GLY A 215 -27.95 -5.37 15.28
N ARG A 216 -29.07 -5.63 14.59
CA ARG A 216 -30.21 -4.70 14.45
C ARG A 216 -30.67 -4.10 15.77
N THR A 217 -30.75 -4.91 16.83
CA THR A 217 -31.18 -4.47 18.16
C THR A 217 -30.28 -3.36 18.73
N GLY A 218 -28.98 -3.41 18.46
CA GLY A 218 -28.03 -2.39 18.89
C GLY A 218 -28.26 -1.03 18.19
N PHE A 219 -28.58 -1.06 16.90
CA PHE A 219 -28.93 0.15 16.14
C PHE A 219 -30.29 0.71 16.56
N LEU A 220 -31.26 -0.12 16.90
CA LEU A 220 -32.59 0.37 17.32
C LEU A 220 -32.62 0.88 18.76
N ARG A 221 -31.62 0.58 19.60
CA ARG A 221 -31.62 1.01 21.01
C ARG A 221 -31.81 2.53 21.18
N PRO A 222 -31.05 3.42 20.51
CA PRO A 222 -31.26 4.86 20.63
C PRO A 222 -32.64 5.32 20.13
N VAL A 223 -33.20 4.64 19.13
CA VAL A 223 -34.56 4.90 18.65
C VAL A 223 -35.59 4.54 19.72
N HIS A 224 -35.43 3.37 20.36
CA HIS A 224 -36.30 2.92 21.44
C HIS A 224 -36.21 3.80 22.69
N GLU A 225 -35.02 4.35 23.01
CA GLU A 225 -34.85 5.33 24.08
C GLU A 225 -35.71 6.58 23.84
N VAL A 226 -35.68 7.14 22.62
CA VAL A 226 -36.51 8.30 22.24
C VAL A 226 -37.98 7.94 22.28
N LEU A 227 -38.36 6.76 21.77
CA LEU A 227 -39.74 6.30 21.80
C LEU A 227 -40.27 6.13 23.23
N ALA A 228 -39.46 5.57 24.13
CA ALA A 228 -39.82 5.40 25.54
C ALA A 228 -40.02 6.76 26.24
N ALA A 229 -39.13 7.72 25.98
CA ALA A 229 -39.28 9.10 26.46
C ALA A 229 -40.58 9.74 25.92
N ALA A 230 -40.86 9.58 24.62
CA ALA A 230 -42.08 10.10 24.01
C ALA A 230 -43.35 9.49 24.63
N TYR A 231 -43.37 8.19 24.88
CA TYR A 231 -44.49 7.53 25.56
C TYR A 231 -44.68 8.03 26.98
N ARG A 232 -43.60 8.11 27.76
CA ARG A 232 -43.62 8.66 29.12
C ARG A 232 -44.25 10.05 29.14
N ASP A 233 -43.77 10.92 28.27
CA ASP A 233 -44.22 12.32 28.23
C ASP A 233 -45.68 12.43 27.77
N THR A 234 -46.12 11.55 26.86
CA THR A 234 -47.53 11.46 26.43
C THR A 234 -48.44 10.99 27.56
N VAL A 235 -48.07 9.94 28.29
CA VAL A 235 -48.87 9.41 29.42
C VAL A 235 -48.96 10.44 30.54
N VAL A 236 -47.84 11.09 30.88
CA VAL A 236 -47.81 12.17 31.87
C VAL A 236 -48.66 13.36 31.44
N GLY A 237 -48.58 13.75 30.16
CA GLY A 237 -49.41 14.82 29.60
C GLY A 237 -50.91 14.51 29.67
N TYR A 238 -51.29 13.28 29.31
CA TYR A 238 -52.68 12.82 29.42
C TYR A 238 -53.18 12.83 30.87
N ALA A 239 -52.41 12.28 31.80
CA ALA A 239 -52.77 12.25 33.23
C ALA A 239 -52.99 13.66 33.77
N ARG A 240 -52.07 14.60 33.47
CA ARG A 240 -52.21 16.02 33.88
C ARG A 240 -53.43 16.70 33.26
N ALA A 241 -53.71 16.44 31.98
CA ALA A 241 -54.84 17.04 31.28
C ALA A 241 -56.20 16.56 31.83
N ASN A 242 -56.24 15.37 32.43
CA ASN A 242 -57.45 14.78 33.02
C ASN A 242 -57.49 14.85 34.55
N GLY A 243 -56.72 15.78 35.14
CA GLY A 243 -56.80 16.07 36.58
C GLY A 243 -56.24 14.97 37.48
N ALA A 244 -55.34 14.12 36.98
CA ALA A 244 -54.79 13.04 37.78
C ALA A 244 -53.97 13.55 38.97
N GLU A 245 -54.18 12.93 40.13
CA GLU A 245 -53.47 13.24 41.38
C GLU A 245 -52.38 12.17 41.66
N GLY A 246 -51.42 12.49 42.53
CA GLY A 246 -50.39 11.52 42.95
C GLY A 246 -49.40 11.06 41.86
N LEU A 247 -49.24 11.83 40.76
CA LEU A 247 -48.39 11.45 39.63
C LEU A 247 -46.94 11.19 40.07
N THR A 248 -46.50 9.95 39.95
CA THR A 248 -45.12 9.50 40.20
C THR A 248 -44.58 8.82 38.95
N VAL A 249 -43.36 9.21 38.58
CA VAL A 249 -42.60 8.61 37.47
C VAL A 249 -41.32 8.04 38.06
N ALA A 250 -41.10 6.74 37.87
CA ALA A 250 -39.88 6.05 38.25
C ALA A 250 -39.31 5.32 37.04
N GLU A 251 -37.99 5.31 36.93
CA GLU A 251 -37.27 4.60 35.87
C GLU A 251 -36.27 3.66 36.54
N ASP A 252 -36.46 2.35 36.33
CA ASP A 252 -35.59 1.30 36.90
C ASP A 252 -35.41 0.17 35.88
N ASP A 253 -34.16 -0.26 35.67
CA ASP A 253 -33.73 -1.32 34.74
C ASP A 253 -34.40 -1.27 33.33
N GLY A 254 -34.53 -0.07 32.75
CA GLY A 254 -35.15 0.13 31.43
C GLY A 254 -36.69 0.04 31.43
N VAL A 255 -37.32 -0.03 32.61
CA VAL A 255 -38.77 0.04 32.79
C VAL A 255 -39.16 1.42 33.28
N ILE A 256 -40.01 2.11 32.51
CA ILE A 256 -40.63 3.38 32.92
C ILE A 256 -41.96 3.05 33.61
N SER A 257 -42.01 3.26 34.93
CA SER A 257 -43.22 3.13 35.74
C SER A 257 -43.88 4.50 35.93
N VAL A 258 -45.08 4.67 35.40
CA VAL A 258 -45.90 5.87 35.62
C VAL A 258 -47.12 5.49 36.47
N ARG A 259 -47.25 6.06 37.66
CA ARG A 259 -48.38 5.84 38.58
C ARG A 259 -49.13 7.16 38.78
N PHE A 260 -50.44 7.13 38.68
CA PHE A 260 -51.31 8.26 38.98
C PHE A 260 -52.70 7.75 39.37
N GLU A 261 -53.45 8.56 40.11
CA GLU A 261 -54.83 8.29 40.50
C GLU A 261 -55.76 9.20 39.69
N MET A 262 -56.88 8.65 39.22
CA MET A 262 -57.91 9.40 38.49
C MET A 262 -59.27 9.09 39.11
N GLU A 263 -60.06 10.13 39.39
CA GLU A 263 -61.49 9.95 39.66
C GLU A 263 -62.20 9.61 38.34
N VAL A 264 -63.00 8.54 38.36
CA VAL A 264 -63.79 8.05 37.21
C VAL A 264 -65.16 8.70 37.22
#